data_AF-A0A2N2M018-F1
#
_entry.id   AF-A0A2N2M018-F1
#
_cell.length_a   1.000
_cell.length_b   1.000
_cell.length_c   1.000
_cell.angle_alpha   90.00
_cell.angle_beta   90.00
_cell.angle_gamma   90.00
#
_symmetry.space_group_name_H-M   'P 1'
#
loop_
_entity.id
_entity.type
_entity.pdbx_description
1 polymer ?
#
loop_
_entity_poly.entity_id
_entity_poly.type
_entity_poly.pdbx_seq_one_letter_code
_entity_poly.pdbx_strand_id
1 'polypeptide(L)'
;MPNVSAEVTNYQYEFRAMNAENAAFLYLYDAENKLLCMAAFVDRTGPLPGPRQGINGTVFLSFHRSDLSSFTDMLRNEKPVMFNWSADNQSAQITTGKEPVGEEEGMHIASFFAVKRPAVRKSKRKTAATRKTKK
;
A
#
# COMPACT_ATOMS: atom_id res chain seq x y z
N MET A 1 -12.65 12.72 -17.09
CA MET A 1 -11.49 12.69 -16.17
C MET A 1 -12.03 12.56 -14.74
N PRO A 2 -11.29 12.05 -13.75
CA PRO A 2 -11.77 12.09 -12.37
C PRO A 2 -12.00 13.56 -11.96
N ASN A 3 -13.18 13.84 -11.42
CA ASN A 3 -13.57 15.16 -10.92
C ASN A 3 -12.85 15.51 -9.60
N VAL A 4 -12.37 14.49 -8.89
CA VAL A 4 -11.44 14.64 -7.76
C VAL A 4 -10.31 13.64 -7.94
N SER A 5 -9.07 14.11 -7.88
CA SER A 5 -7.87 13.27 -7.81
C SER A 5 -6.93 13.93 -6.81
N ALA A 6 -6.66 13.24 -5.70
CA ALA A 6 -5.86 13.78 -4.60
C ALA A 6 -5.09 12.66 -3.89
N GLU A 7 -3.91 12.99 -3.38
CA GLU A 7 -3.15 12.10 -2.50
C GLU A 7 -3.81 12.06 -1.12
N VAL A 8 -3.91 10.86 -0.55
CA VAL A 8 -4.34 10.62 0.82
C VAL A 8 -3.10 10.68 1.71
N THR A 9 -2.99 11.72 2.54
CA THR A 9 -1.85 11.88 3.46
C THR A 9 -2.19 11.46 4.88
N ASN A 10 -3.46 11.55 5.25
CA ASN A 10 -3.95 11.26 6.59
C ASN A 10 -5.23 10.42 6.50
N TYR A 11 -5.39 9.49 7.44
CA TYR A 11 -6.64 8.77 7.60
C TYR A 11 -7.02 8.64 9.08
N GLN A 12 -8.32 8.57 9.33
CA GLN A 12 -8.88 8.26 10.63
C GLN A 12 -9.77 7.03 10.49
N TYR A 13 -9.66 6.08 11.41
CA TYR A 13 -10.58 4.95 11.51
C TYR A 13 -11.39 5.05 12.80
N GLU A 14 -12.67 4.66 12.72
CA GLU A 14 -13.61 4.66 13.83
C GLU A 14 -14.36 3.32 13.84
N PHE A 15 -14.55 2.74 15.02
CA PHE A 15 -15.51 1.65 15.22
C PHE A 15 -16.72 2.17 15.95
N ARG A 16 -17.90 1.86 15.43
CA ARG A 16 -19.17 2.28 16.01
C ARG A 16 -20.08 1.08 16.20
N ALA A 17 -20.46 0.87 17.46
CA ALA A 17 -21.53 -0.05 17.81
C ALA A 17 -22.87 0.68 17.71
N MET A 18 -23.81 0.15 16.92
CA MET A 18 -25.15 0.71 16.74
C MET A 18 -26.18 -0.43 16.76
N ASN A 19 -27.06 -0.48 17.77
CA ASN A 19 -28.25 -1.36 17.80
C ASN A 19 -28.03 -2.77 17.18
N ALA A 20 -27.18 -3.58 17.81
CA ALA A 20 -26.81 -4.94 17.39
C ALA A 20 -25.98 -5.06 16.09
N GLU A 21 -25.66 -3.95 15.43
CA GLU A 21 -24.71 -3.87 14.31
C GLU A 21 -23.39 -3.20 14.75
N ASN A 22 -22.30 -3.56 14.07
CA ASN A 22 -21.00 -2.93 14.23
C ASN A 22 -20.53 -2.43 12.86
N ALA A 23 -20.33 -1.12 12.74
CA ALA A 23 -19.80 -0.50 11.55
C ALA A 23 -18.40 0.04 11.83
N ALA A 24 -17.49 -0.15 10.88
CA ALA A 24 -16.22 0.56 10.87
C ALA A 24 -16.28 1.66 9.81
N PHE A 25 -15.77 2.84 10.14
CA PHE A 25 -15.67 3.97 9.24
C PHE A 25 -14.20 4.32 9.04
N LEU A 26 -13.83 4.60 7.80
CA LEU A 26 -12.55 5.18 7.44
C LEU A 26 -12.78 6.54 6.78
N TYR A 27 -12.03 7.53 7.22
CA TYR A 27 -12.04 8.88 6.72
C TYR A 27 -10.68 9.17 6.11
N LEU A 28 -10.66 9.61 4.85
CA LEU A 28 -9.43 9.89 4.11
C LEU A 28 -9.30 11.39 3.87
N TYR A 29 -8.12 11.92 4.17
CA TYR A 29 -7.81 13.35 4.12
C TYR A 29 -6.60 13.62 3.23
N ASP A 30 -6.61 14.78 2.59
CA ASP A 30 -5.44 15.31 1.87
C ASP A 30 -4.48 16.07 2.81
N ALA A 31 -3.41 16.61 2.23
CA ALA A 31 -2.37 17.35 2.93
C ALA A 31 -2.90 18.61 3.66
N GLU A 32 -4.05 19.13 3.25
CA GLU A 32 -4.70 20.31 3.84
C GLU A 32 -5.71 19.91 4.94
N ASN A 33 -5.76 18.62 5.33
CA ASN A 33 -6.76 18.04 6.22
C ASN A 33 -8.20 18.17 5.71
N LYS A 34 -8.41 18.30 4.39
CA LYS A 34 -9.75 18.27 3.81
C LYS A 34 -10.22 16.84 3.67
N LEU A 35 -11.44 16.57 4.13
CA LEU A 35 -12.06 15.24 4.03
C LEU A 35 -12.44 14.92 2.58
N LEU A 36 -11.71 13.99 1.97
CA LEU A 36 -11.94 13.51 0.61
C LEU A 36 -13.04 12.45 0.55
N CYS A 37 -12.93 11.45 1.43
CA CYS A 37 -13.75 10.24 1.37
C CYS A 37 -14.12 9.74 2.76
N MET A 38 -15.36 9.26 2.90
CA MET A 38 -15.84 8.47 4.03
C MET A 38 -16.25 7.08 3.53
N ALA A 39 -15.52 6.05 3.94
CA ALA A 39 -15.78 4.66 3.60
C ALA A 39 -16.42 3.93 4.79
N ALA A 40 -17.60 3.36 4.59
CA ALA A 40 -18.28 2.53 5.57
C ALA A 40 -18.03 1.05 5.28
N PHE A 41 -17.60 0.30 6.30
CA PHE A 41 -17.36 -1.14 6.25
C PHE A 41 -18.41 -1.83 7.09
N VAL A 42 -19.33 -2.50 6.42
CA VAL A 42 -20.55 -3.03 7.02
C VAL A 42 -20.63 -4.54 6.85
N ASP A 43 -21.18 -5.20 7.86
CA ASP A 43 -21.48 -6.63 7.80
C ASP A 43 -22.91 -6.78 7.27
N ARG A 44 -23.05 -6.98 5.96
CA ARG A 44 -24.33 -7.14 5.30
C ARG A 44 -24.26 -8.16 4.17
N THR A 45 -25.36 -8.86 3.96
CA THR A 45 -25.50 -9.91 2.95
C THR A 45 -26.07 -9.42 1.61
N GLY A 46 -26.59 -8.19 1.56
CA GLY A 46 -27.17 -7.57 0.37
C GLY A 46 -26.18 -6.72 -0.43
N PRO A 47 -26.60 -6.18 -1.59
CA PRO A 47 -25.78 -5.29 -2.39
C PRO A 47 -25.36 -4.05 -1.58
N LEU A 48 -24.12 -3.63 -1.80
CA LEU A 48 -23.58 -2.40 -1.23
C LEU A 48 -24.11 -1.19 -2.01
N PRO A 49 -24.40 -0.06 -1.34
CA PRO A 49 -24.70 1.18 -2.01
C PRO A 49 -23.55 1.59 -2.95
N GLY A 50 -23.91 2.07 -4.15
CA GLY A 50 -22.93 2.67 -5.04
C GLY A 50 -22.29 3.93 -4.42
N PRO A 51 -21.10 4.31 -4.91
CA PRO A 51 -20.41 5.49 -4.41
C PRO A 51 -21.20 6.76 -4.77
N ARG A 52 -21.21 7.73 -3.85
CA ARG A 52 -21.96 8.99 -4.02
C ARG A 52 -21.20 10.18 -3.46
N GLN A 53 -21.38 11.35 -4.05
CA GLN A 53 -20.78 12.58 -3.54
C GLN A 53 -21.82 13.41 -2.78
N GLY A 54 -21.45 13.89 -1.59
CA GLY A 54 -22.24 14.84 -0.81
C GLY A 54 -22.12 16.26 -1.33
N ILE A 55 -22.99 17.14 -0.84
CA ILE A 55 -23.01 18.58 -1.19
C ILE A 55 -21.68 19.27 -0.81
N ASN A 56 -21.00 18.78 0.22
CA ASN A 56 -19.70 19.27 0.68
C ASN A 56 -18.50 18.74 -0.14
N GLY A 57 -18.76 17.95 -1.19
CA GLY A 57 -17.72 17.35 -2.03
C GLY A 57 -17.13 16.05 -1.50
N THR A 58 -17.44 15.64 -0.27
CA THR A 58 -17.00 14.36 0.31
C THR A 58 -17.66 13.19 -0.42
N VAL A 59 -16.87 12.18 -0.76
CA VAL A 59 -17.38 10.96 -1.40
C VAL A 59 -17.65 9.88 -0.34
N PHE A 60 -18.84 9.28 -0.41
CA PHE A 60 -19.26 8.20 0.47
C PHE A 60 -19.13 6.87 -0.27
N LEU A 61 -18.38 5.95 0.33
CA LEU A 61 -18.16 4.59 -0.17
C LEU A 61 -18.73 3.57 0.81
N SER A 62 -19.06 2.39 0.30
CA SER A 62 -19.48 1.25 1.10
C SER A 62 -18.71 0.02 0.66
N PHE A 63 -18.13 -0.69 1.62
CA PHE A 63 -17.36 -1.92 1.44
C PHE A 63 -17.87 -3.00 2.39
N HIS A 64 -17.50 -4.25 2.12
CA HIS A 64 -17.78 -5.33 3.06
C HIS A 64 -16.86 -5.23 4.26
N ARG A 65 -17.32 -5.69 5.42
CA ARG A 65 -16.54 -5.66 6.66
C ARG A 65 -15.21 -6.42 6.55
N SER A 66 -15.17 -7.46 5.70
CA SER A 66 -13.98 -8.26 5.37
C SER A 66 -12.86 -7.45 4.74
N ASP A 67 -13.19 -6.40 3.99
CA ASP A 67 -12.23 -5.63 3.20
C ASP A 67 -11.42 -4.64 4.07
N LEU A 68 -11.88 -4.39 5.31
CA LEU A 68 -11.27 -3.40 6.19
C LEU A 68 -9.79 -3.71 6.44
N SER A 69 -9.45 -4.98 6.68
CA SER A 69 -8.07 -5.35 7.00
C SER A 69 -7.13 -5.00 5.86
N SER A 70 -7.42 -5.47 4.65
CA SER A 70 -6.61 -5.20 3.46
C SER A 70 -6.55 -3.71 3.14
N PHE A 71 -7.67 -2.98 3.31
CA PHE A 71 -7.70 -1.55 3.09
C PHE A 71 -6.81 -0.78 4.07
N THR A 72 -6.89 -1.10 5.37
CA THR A 72 -6.03 -0.46 6.38
C THR A 72 -4.56 -0.83 6.23
N ASP A 73 -4.28 -2.03 5.75
CA ASP A 73 -2.90 -2.48 5.48
C ASP A 73 -2.29 -1.68 4.33
N MET A 74 -3.02 -1.58 3.21
CA MET A 74 -2.65 -0.71 2.09
C MET A 74 -2.40 0.73 2.54
N LEU A 75 -3.28 1.33 3.35
CA LEU A 75 -3.07 2.71 3.85
C LEU A 75 -1.83 2.88 4.74
N ARG A 76 -1.33 1.82 5.37
CA ARG A 76 -0.18 1.88 6.29
C ARG A 76 1.13 1.65 5.58
N ASN A 77 1.14 0.72 4.62
CA ASN A 77 2.35 0.20 4.02
C ASN A 77 2.62 0.80 2.64
N GLU A 78 1.58 1.19 1.91
CA GLU A 78 1.71 1.68 0.54
C GLU A 78 1.81 3.20 0.49
N LYS A 79 2.73 3.70 -0.35
CA LYS A 79 2.87 5.13 -0.63
C LYS A 79 3.34 5.37 -2.07
N PRO A 80 2.79 6.36 -2.79
CA PRO A 80 1.65 7.20 -2.40
C PRO A 80 0.32 6.45 -2.52
N VAL A 81 -0.69 6.86 -1.74
CA VAL A 81 -2.08 6.42 -1.93
C VAL A 81 -2.88 7.56 -2.52
N MET A 82 -3.55 7.31 -3.63
CA MET A 82 -4.36 8.28 -4.36
C MET A 82 -5.84 7.94 -4.23
N PHE A 83 -6.66 8.95 -3.97
CA PHE A 83 -8.11 8.87 -4.07
C PHE A 83 -8.59 9.54 -5.36
N ASN A 84 -9.41 8.82 -6.12
CA ASN A 84 -9.95 9.28 -7.39
C ASN A 84 -11.47 9.10 -7.42
N TRP A 85 -12.20 10.13 -7.83
CA TRP A 85 -13.66 10.11 -7.99
C TRP A 85 -14.07 10.67 -9.34
N SER A 86 -14.99 9.99 -10.03
CA SER A 86 -15.63 10.43 -11.26
C SER A 86 -17.13 10.54 -11.03
N ALA A 87 -17.68 11.75 -11.11
CA ALA A 87 -19.14 11.92 -11.00
C ALA A 87 -19.85 11.41 -12.26
N ASP A 88 -19.23 11.58 -13.43
CA ASP A 88 -19.77 11.14 -14.72
C ASP A 88 -19.99 9.62 -14.76
N ASN A 89 -19.03 8.87 -14.20
CA ASN A 89 -19.09 7.40 -14.16
C ASN A 89 -19.67 6.86 -12.85
N GLN A 90 -19.99 7.74 -11.89
CA GLN A 90 -20.32 7.39 -10.52
C GLN A 90 -19.40 6.31 -9.96
N SER A 91 -18.08 6.53 -10.10
CA SER A 91 -17.07 5.56 -9.70
C SER A 91 -15.98 6.21 -8.87
N ALA A 92 -15.54 5.49 -7.83
CA ALA A 92 -14.46 5.89 -6.96
C ALA A 92 -13.38 4.80 -6.95
N GLN A 93 -12.13 5.23 -6.83
CA GLN A 93 -10.98 4.35 -6.81
C GLN A 93 -10.01 4.84 -5.76
N ILE A 94 -9.40 3.89 -5.06
CA ILE A 94 -8.25 4.14 -4.21
C ILE A 94 -7.13 3.28 -4.76
N THR A 95 -6.01 3.92 -5.06
CA THR A 95 -4.91 3.31 -5.81
C THR A 95 -3.60 3.62 -5.13
N THR A 96 -2.67 2.69 -5.20
CA THR A 96 -1.31 2.85 -4.69
C THR A 96 -0.38 3.36 -5.80
N GLY A 97 0.86 3.64 -5.42
CA GLY A 97 1.95 3.82 -6.37
C GLY A 97 2.17 2.58 -7.23
N LYS A 98 2.92 2.74 -8.32
CA LYS A 98 3.33 1.59 -9.14
C LYS A 98 4.42 0.81 -8.39
N GLU A 99 4.16 -0.45 -8.09
CA GLU A 99 5.19 -1.37 -7.63
C GLU A 99 6.05 -1.86 -8.81
N PRO A 100 7.37 -2.03 -8.61
CA PRO A 100 8.21 -2.69 -9.60
C PRO A 100 7.87 -4.19 -9.66
N VAL A 101 7.81 -4.72 -10.87
CA VAL A 101 7.50 -6.15 -11.10
C VAL A 101 8.61 -7.01 -10.50
N GLY A 102 8.22 -7.98 -9.65
CA GLY A 102 9.10 -9.04 -9.16
C GLY A 102 9.74 -8.81 -7.79
N GLU A 103 9.28 -7.87 -6.97
CA GLU A 103 9.80 -7.74 -5.58
C GLU A 103 9.43 -8.94 -4.69
N GLU A 104 8.23 -9.52 -4.83
CA GLU A 104 7.86 -10.73 -4.10
C GLU A 104 8.26 -12.04 -4.81
N GLU A 105 8.20 -12.09 -6.15
CA GLU A 105 8.59 -13.28 -6.92
C GLU A 105 10.11 -13.44 -7.05
N GLY A 106 10.85 -12.33 -7.16
CA GLY A 106 12.31 -12.31 -7.35
C GLY A 106 13.09 -12.66 -6.08
N MET A 107 12.55 -12.34 -4.90
CA MET A 107 13.15 -12.73 -3.61
C MET A 107 13.13 -14.26 -3.44
N HIS A 108 12.04 -14.91 -3.88
CA HIS A 108 11.96 -16.36 -3.92
C HIS A 108 12.97 -16.96 -4.92
N ILE A 109 13.11 -16.36 -6.10
CA ILE A 109 14.05 -16.82 -7.15
C ILE A 109 15.53 -16.64 -6.72
N ALA A 110 15.90 -15.52 -6.08
CA ALA A 110 17.25 -15.27 -5.62
C ALA A 110 17.71 -16.30 -4.58
N SER A 111 16.79 -16.79 -3.74
CA SER A 111 17.08 -17.85 -2.74
C SER A 111 17.43 -19.19 -3.40
N PHE A 112 16.85 -19.51 -4.57
CA PHE A 112 17.19 -20.70 -5.33
C PHE A 112 18.59 -20.63 -5.98
N PHE A 113 19.02 -19.43 -6.41
CA PHE A 113 20.32 -19.23 -7.04
C PHE A 113 21.48 -18.93 -6.06
N ALA A 114 21.17 -18.71 -4.78
CA ALA A 114 22.19 -18.50 -3.74
C ALA A 114 22.93 -19.79 -3.31
N VAL A 115 22.55 -20.97 -3.83
CA VAL A 115 23.19 -22.24 -3.48
C VAL A 115 24.55 -22.40 -4.17
N LYS A 116 25.60 -22.24 -3.34
CA LYS A 116 26.99 -22.73 -3.45
C LYS A 116 27.85 -22.18 -4.60
N ARG A 117 28.51 -21.05 -4.34
CA ARG A 117 29.91 -20.91 -4.77
C ARG A 117 30.80 -21.70 -3.80
N PRO A 118 31.47 -22.79 -4.22
CA PRO A 118 32.45 -23.44 -3.36
C PRO A 118 33.59 -22.46 -3.07
N ALA A 119 33.98 -22.39 -1.79
CA ALA A 119 35.07 -21.53 -1.34
C ALA A 119 36.35 -21.87 -2.10
N VAL A 120 36.81 -20.92 -2.93
CA VAL A 120 38.12 -21.01 -3.59
C VAL A 120 39.18 -21.00 -2.49
N ARG A 121 39.77 -22.16 -2.20
CA ARG A 121 40.94 -22.28 -1.34
C ARG A 121 42.09 -21.46 -1.94
N LYS A 122 42.37 -20.30 -1.37
CA LYS A 122 43.57 -19.51 -1.70
C LYS A 122 44.81 -20.30 -1.29
N SER A 123 45.53 -20.84 -2.28
CA SER A 123 46.88 -21.37 -2.11
C SER A 123 47.81 -20.26 -1.61
N LYS A 124 48.44 -20.47 -0.44
CA LYS A 124 49.46 -19.57 0.12
C LYS A 124 50.71 -19.63 -0.76
N ARG A 125 50.87 -18.63 -1.65
CA ARG A 125 52.13 -18.41 -2.36
C ARG A 125 53.14 -17.76 -1.39
N LYS A 126 54.17 -18.51 -1.00
CA LYS A 126 55.31 -18.01 -0.20
C LYS A 126 56.02 -16.88 -0.99
N THR A 127 56.07 -15.69 -0.41
CA THR A 127 56.91 -14.58 -0.87
C THR A 127 58.38 -14.87 -0.55
N ALA A 128 59.20 -15.04 -1.57
CA ALA A 128 60.66 -15.04 -1.43
C ALA A 128 61.14 -13.58 -1.35
N ALA A 129 61.90 -13.27 -0.29
CA ALA A 129 62.40 -11.94 0.01
C ALA A 129 63.50 -11.53 -0.99
N THR A 130 63.32 -10.38 -1.65
CA THR A 130 64.37 -9.73 -2.45
C THR A 130 65.32 -9.01 -1.51
N ARG A 131 66.54 -9.53 -1.38
CA ARG A 131 67.64 -8.90 -0.64
C ARG A 131 68.14 -7.70 -1.48
N LYS A 132 67.97 -6.48 -0.97
CA LYS A 132 68.68 -5.29 -1.49
C LYS A 132 70.12 -5.34 -0.99
N THR A 133 71.09 -5.36 -1.89
CA THR A 133 72.48 -4.98 -1.61
C THR A 133 72.79 -3.64 -2.27
N LYS A 134 73.23 -2.72 -1.43
CA LYS A 134 73.68 -1.35 -1.70
C LYS A 134 75.19 -1.42 -1.94
N LYS A 135 75.68 -1.02 -3.12
CA LYS A 135 76.80 -0.09 -3.35
C LYS A 135 77.19 -0.12 -4.82
#